data_AF-A0A2P5DYP7-F1
#
_entry.id   AF-A0A2P5DYP7-F1
#
_cell.length_a   1.000
_cell.length_b   1.000
_cell.length_c   1.000
_cell.angle_alpha   90.00
_cell.angle_beta   90.00
_cell.angle_gamma   90.00
#
_symmetry.space_group_name_H-M   'P 1'
#
loop_
_entity.id
_entity.type
_entity.pdbx_description
1 polymer ?
#
loop_
_entity_poly.entity_id
_entity_poly.type
_entity_poly.pdbx_seq_one_letter_code
_entity_poly.pdbx_strand_id
1 'polypeptide(L)'
;HHDVASKIRHINKSLYKIKERGLGFGLRPSQQGSSNSTKANASSVDPRMGSLFIEEEELVGISPTVNKVKTSLVEGTSTHLVISVVGEEGIGKMTLAKKVYKMKEKQHFETSI
;
A
#
# COMPACT_ATOMS: atom_id res chain seq x y z
N HIS A 1 30.45 27.85 21.46
CA HIS A 1 29.34 28.24 20.56
C HIS A 1 29.46 27.52 19.22
N HIS A 2 28.97 26.27 19.09
CA HIS A 2 29.06 25.53 17.82
C HIS A 2 28.06 24.35 17.67
N ASP A 3 26.97 24.33 18.46
CA ASP A 3 26.02 23.21 18.48
C ASP A 3 24.84 23.42 17.52
N VAL A 4 24.17 24.58 17.60
CA VAL A 4 22.99 24.88 16.78
C VAL A 4 23.30 24.90 15.28
N ALA A 5 24.41 25.54 14.88
CA ALA A 5 24.83 25.59 13.48
C ALA A 5 25.14 24.19 12.91
N SER A 6 25.69 23.29 13.73
CA SER A 6 25.99 21.92 13.33
C SER A 6 24.70 21.09 13.14
N LYS A 7 23.71 21.29 14.02
CA LYS A 7 22.38 20.67 13.91
C LYS A 7 21.64 21.13 12.65
N ILE A 8 21.65 22.44 12.36
CA ILE A 8 21.05 23.00 11.13
C ILE A 8 21.69 22.37 9.88
N ARG A 9 23.04 22.30 9.84
CA ARG A 9 23.76 21.67 8.72
C ARG A 9 23.39 20.20 8.56
N HIS A 10 23.22 19.47 9.67
CA HIS A 10 22.83 18.06 9.65
C HIS A 10 21.40 17.87 9.09
N ILE A 11 20.44 18.69 9.55
CA ILE A 11 19.05 18.67 9.07
C ILE A 11 19.00 18.94 7.57
N ASN A 12 19.68 19.98 7.09
CA ASN A 12 19.72 20.32 5.67
C ASN A 12 20.29 19.16 4.83
N LYS A 13 21.39 18.54 5.29
CA LYS A 13 21.96 17.37 4.61
C LYS A 13 20.99 16.19 4.57
N SER A 14 20.21 15.98 5.64
CA SER A 14 19.19 14.93 5.68
C SER A 14 18.06 15.19 4.68
N LEU A 15 17.56 16.43 4.59
CA LEU A 15 16.52 16.82 3.64
C LEU A 15 16.94 16.59 2.18
N TYR A 16 18.18 16.92 1.81
CA TYR A 16 18.69 16.64 0.46
C TYR A 16 18.69 15.14 0.16
N LYS A 17 19.18 14.30 1.09
CA LYS A 17 19.18 12.84 0.92
C LYS A 17 17.77 12.27 0.82
N ILE A 18 16.80 12.84 1.54
CA ILE A 18 15.40 12.43 1.44
C ILE A 18 14.83 12.80 0.07
N LYS A 19 15.10 14.02 -0.40
CA LYS A 19 14.67 14.49 -1.73
C LYS A 19 15.23 13.61 -2.85
N GLU A 20 16.53 13.32 -2.85
CA GLU A 20 17.17 12.47 -3.87
C GLU A 20 16.59 11.05 -3.88
N ARG A 21 16.38 10.45 -2.70
CA ARG A 21 15.72 9.14 -2.61
C ARG A 21 14.29 9.19 -3.14
N GLY A 22 13.53 10.25 -2.82
CA GLY A 22 12.19 10.46 -3.33
C GLY A 22 12.13 10.52 -4.86
N LEU A 23 13.09 11.21 -5.49
CA LEU A 23 13.21 11.25 -6.95
C LEU A 23 13.49 9.85 -7.54
N GLY A 24 14.32 9.03 -6.88
CA GLY A 24 14.57 7.64 -7.27
C GLY A 24 13.32 6.75 -7.23
N PHE A 25 12.33 7.11 -6.40
CA PHE A 25 11.02 6.45 -6.33
C PHE A 25 9.97 7.08 -7.26
N GLY A 26 10.33 8.06 -8.09
CA GLY A 26 9.40 8.76 -8.99
C GLY A 26 8.52 9.80 -8.30
N LEU A 27 8.79 10.15 -7.04
CA LEU A 27 8.09 11.22 -6.33
C LEU A 27 8.57 12.57 -6.86
N ARG A 28 7.78 13.18 -7.74
CA ARG A 28 8.06 14.52 -8.26
C ARG A 28 7.56 15.56 -7.24
N PRO A 29 8.35 16.60 -6.92
CA PRO A 29 7.86 17.71 -6.12
C PRO A 29 6.60 18.30 -6.78
N SER A 30 5.51 18.37 -6.03
CA SER A 30 4.29 19.02 -6.53
C SER A 30 4.62 20.48 -6.77
N GLN A 31 4.56 20.93 -8.03
CA GLN A 31 4.60 22.34 -8.35
C GLN A 31 3.28 22.93 -7.87
N GLN A 32 3.21 23.36 -6.61
CA GLN A 32 2.09 24.15 -6.12
C GLN A 32 2.25 25.57 -6.64
N GLY A 33 2.09 25.72 -7.95
CA GLY A 33 1.82 26.96 -8.64
C GLY A 33 0.31 27.09 -8.76
N SER A 34 -0.21 28.17 -8.19
CA SER A 34 -1.61 28.62 -8.19
C SER A 34 -2.50 27.98 -9.26
N SER A 35 -3.56 27.29 -8.83
CA SER A 35 -4.69 26.96 -9.70
C SER A 35 -5.96 27.39 -8.99
N ASN A 36 -6.59 28.42 -9.57
CA ASN A 36 -7.81 29.04 -9.11
C ASN A 36 -8.90 28.02 -8.78
N SER A 37 -9.58 28.28 -7.67
CA SER A 37 -10.81 27.65 -7.26
C SER A 37 -11.92 27.84 -8.31
N THR A 38 -12.42 26.75 -8.91
CA THR A 38 -13.83 26.64 -9.31
C THR A 38 -14.29 25.18 -9.28
N LYS A 39 -15.21 24.89 -8.34
CA LYS A 39 -16.44 24.07 -8.46
C LYS A 39 -16.28 22.66 -9.06
N ALA A 40 -16.71 21.56 -8.46
CA ALA A 40 -17.89 21.34 -7.64
C ALA A 40 -17.73 20.07 -6.79
N ASN A 41 -18.51 19.99 -5.72
CA ASN A 41 -18.72 18.80 -4.90
C ASN A 41 -19.31 17.66 -5.74
N ALA A 42 -18.48 16.95 -6.51
CA ALA A 42 -18.75 15.56 -6.80
C ALA A 42 -18.22 14.81 -5.58
N SER A 43 -19.12 14.21 -4.80
CA SER A 43 -18.75 13.13 -3.90
C SER A 43 -17.98 12.12 -4.74
N SER A 44 -16.65 12.21 -4.73
CA SER A 44 -15.74 11.27 -5.36
C SER A 44 -15.83 10.00 -4.54
N VAL A 45 -16.92 9.26 -4.72
CA VAL A 45 -16.99 7.88 -4.30
C VAL A 45 -15.95 7.18 -5.14
N ASP A 46 -14.83 6.82 -4.52
CA ASP A 46 -13.81 6.01 -5.19
C ASP A 46 -14.53 4.79 -5.79
N PRO A 47 -14.46 4.56 -7.10
CA PRO A 47 -15.09 3.41 -7.75
C PRO A 47 -14.72 2.08 -7.09
N ARG A 48 -13.59 2.04 -6.37
CA ARG A 48 -13.11 0.90 -5.60
C ARG A 48 -13.85 0.67 -4.29
N MET A 49 -14.66 1.62 -3.81
CA MET A 49 -15.48 1.47 -2.60
C MET A 49 -16.50 0.34 -2.73
N GLY A 50 -17.06 0.10 -3.92
CA GLY A 50 -17.97 -1.03 -4.14
C GLY A 50 -17.30 -2.39 -3.86
N SER A 51 -15.99 -2.52 -4.14
CA SER A 51 -15.24 -3.73 -3.82
C SER A 51 -15.09 -3.97 -2.30
N LEU A 52 -15.33 -2.94 -1.48
CA LEU A 52 -15.26 -3.11 -0.04
C LEU A 52 -16.43 -3.93 0.52
N PHE A 53 -17.55 -3.97 -0.19
CA PHE A 53 -18.82 -4.56 0.27
C PHE A 53 -19.16 -5.89 -0.39
N ILE A 54 -18.30 -6.43 -1.26
CA ILE A 54 -18.50 -7.79 -1.81
C ILE A 54 -18.40 -8.79 -0.66
N GLU A 55 -19.50 -9.51 -0.41
CA GLU A 55 -19.60 -10.57 0.58
C GLU A 55 -18.75 -11.78 0.17
N GLU A 56 -18.16 -12.48 1.13
CA GLU A 56 -17.24 -13.58 0.84
C GLU A 56 -17.90 -14.77 0.11
N GLU A 57 -19.23 -14.87 0.19
CA GLU A 57 -20.05 -15.95 -0.36
C GLU A 57 -20.34 -15.77 -1.87
N GLU A 58 -20.25 -14.55 -2.39
CA GLU A 58 -20.43 -14.26 -3.83
C GLU A 58 -19.20 -14.63 -4.67
N LEU A 59 -18.05 -14.91 -4.02
CA LEU A 59 -16.77 -15.09 -4.68
C LEU A 59 -16.46 -16.58 -4.95
N VAL A 60 -17.07 -17.11 -6.01
CA VAL A 60 -16.89 -18.50 -6.45
C VAL A 60 -15.56 -18.68 -7.21
N GLY A 61 -14.89 -19.83 -7.06
CA GLY A 61 -13.71 -20.21 -7.87
C GLY A 61 -12.35 -19.67 -7.41
N ILE A 62 -12.32 -18.72 -6.48
CA ILE A 62 -11.07 -18.15 -5.93
C ILE A 62 -10.55 -18.85 -4.67
N SER A 63 -11.37 -19.68 -4.03
CA SER A 63 -11.02 -20.41 -2.79
C SER A 63 -9.74 -21.24 -2.91
N PRO A 64 -9.49 -21.98 -4.01
CA PRO A 64 -8.22 -22.72 -4.19
C PRO A 64 -7.00 -21.79 -4.19
N THR A 65 -7.10 -20.65 -4.85
CA THR A 65 -6.01 -19.66 -4.92
C THR A 65 -5.78 -19.00 -3.57
N VAL A 66 -6.85 -18.69 -2.82
CA VAL A 66 -6.74 -18.18 -1.44
C VAL A 66 -5.99 -19.16 -0.55
N ASN A 67 -6.36 -20.43 -0.58
CA ASN A 67 -5.70 -21.47 0.22
C ASN A 67 -4.22 -21.60 -0.14
N LYS A 68 -3.88 -21.58 -1.44
CA LYS A 68 -2.48 -21.62 -1.89
C LYS A 68 -1.66 -20.45 -1.35
N VAL A 69 -2.20 -19.23 -1.43
CA VAL A 69 -1.53 -18.03 -0.90
C VAL A 69 -1.40 -18.10 0.63
N LYS A 70 -2.43 -18.61 1.32
CA LYS A 70 -2.42 -18.81 2.78
C LYS A 70 -1.37 -19.83 3.21
N THR A 71 -1.32 -20.99 2.56
CA THR A 71 -0.31 -22.03 2.82
C THR A 71 1.09 -21.47 2.64
N SER A 72 1.39 -20.79 1.52
CA SER A 72 2.69 -20.15 1.31
C SER A 72 3.05 -19.15 2.42
N LEU A 73 2.05 -18.47 2.98
CA LEU A 73 2.24 -17.41 3.98
C LEU A 73 2.40 -17.96 5.41
N VAL A 74 1.86 -19.14 5.71
CA VAL A 74 1.94 -19.80 7.02
C VAL A 74 3.11 -20.77 7.08
N GLU A 75 3.32 -21.55 6.03
CA GLU A 75 4.35 -22.60 5.96
C GLU A 75 5.66 -22.11 5.33
N GLY A 76 5.67 -20.87 4.81
CA GLY A 76 6.88 -20.26 4.27
C GLY A 76 7.97 -20.14 5.32
N THR A 77 9.17 -20.64 5.02
CA THR A 77 10.33 -20.57 5.93
C THR A 77 11.04 -19.21 5.93
N SER A 78 10.66 -18.31 5.02
CA SER A 78 11.23 -16.97 4.94
C SER A 78 10.56 -16.02 5.92
N THR A 79 11.37 -15.30 6.71
CA THR A 79 10.89 -14.21 7.58
C THR A 79 10.26 -13.06 6.78
N HIS A 80 10.63 -12.92 5.51
CA HIS A 80 10.10 -11.92 4.59
C HIS A 80 9.67 -12.60 3.29
N LEU A 81 8.36 -12.72 3.06
CA LEU A 81 7.79 -13.33 1.86
C LEU A 81 6.99 -12.30 1.07
N VAL A 82 7.29 -12.17 -0.23
CA VAL A 82 6.54 -11.33 -1.17
C VAL A 82 5.85 -12.23 -2.19
N ILE A 83 4.54 -12.04 -2.36
CA ILE A 83 3.72 -12.79 -3.33
C ILE A 83 3.13 -11.79 -4.33
N SER A 84 3.47 -11.96 -5.61
CA SER A 84 2.90 -11.17 -6.70
C SER A 84 1.63 -11.84 -7.24
N VAL A 85 0.54 -11.08 -7.33
CA VAL A 85 -0.73 -11.52 -7.93
C VAL A 85 -0.92 -10.80 -9.26
N VAL A 86 -0.86 -11.56 -10.35
CA VAL A 86 -0.99 -11.05 -11.73
C VAL A 86 -2.22 -11.64 -12.41
N GLY A 87 -2.73 -10.96 -13.44
CA GLY A 87 -3.93 -11.35 -14.17
C GLY A 87 -4.58 -10.15 -14.85
N GLU A 88 -5.59 -10.40 -15.67
CA GLU A 88 -6.33 -9.39 -16.44
C GLU A 88 -7.12 -8.43 -15.55
N GLU A 89 -7.61 -7.34 -16.13
CA GLU A 89 -8.54 -6.44 -15.48
C GLU A 89 -9.83 -7.18 -15.08
N GLY A 90 -10.47 -6.79 -13.98
CA GLY A 90 -11.75 -7.41 -13.56
C GLY A 90 -11.68 -8.80 -12.94
N ILE A 91 -10.58 -9.55 -13.06
CA ILE A 91 -10.45 -10.94 -12.54
C ILE A 91 -10.48 -11.07 -10.99
N GLY A 92 -10.56 -9.95 -10.27
CA GLY A 92 -10.68 -9.98 -8.80
C GLY A 92 -9.37 -10.09 -8.02
N LYS A 93 -8.22 -9.67 -8.59
CA LYS A 93 -6.90 -9.66 -7.91
C LYS A 93 -6.94 -8.96 -6.53
N MET A 94 -7.57 -7.78 -6.48
CA MET A 94 -7.70 -7.01 -5.24
C MET A 94 -8.63 -7.72 -4.23
N THR A 95 -9.69 -8.38 -4.73
CA THR A 95 -10.61 -9.17 -3.91
C THR A 95 -9.92 -10.38 -3.30
N LEU A 96 -9.06 -11.07 -4.06
CA LEU A 96 -8.21 -12.17 -3.57
C LEU A 96 -7.30 -11.70 -2.42
N ALA A 97 -6.57 -10.59 -2.61
CA ALA A 97 -5.68 -10.04 -1.60
C ALA A 97 -6.43 -9.67 -0.31
N LYS A 98 -7.62 -9.06 -0.45
CA LYS A 98 -8.47 -8.69 0.68
C LYS A 98 -8.95 -9.92 1.46
N LYS A 99 -9.33 -11.01 0.78
CA LYS A 99 -9.80 -12.24 1.42
C LYS A 99 -8.67 -12.96 2.18
N VAL A 100 -7.49 -13.07 1.57
CA VAL A 100 -6.28 -13.61 2.25
C VAL A 100 -5.96 -12.80 3.51
N TYR A 101 -6.05 -11.47 3.44
CA TYR A 101 -5.80 -10.60 4.60
C TYR A 101 -6.81 -10.82 5.74
N LYS A 102 -8.11 -10.93 5.43
CA LYS A 102 -9.16 -11.19 6.43
C LYS A 102 -9.07 -12.57 7.07
N MET A 103 -8.63 -13.58 6.33
CA MET A 103 -8.43 -14.95 6.82
C MET A 103 -7.20 -15.12 7.71
N LYS A 104 -6.34 -14.10 7.81
CA LYS A 104 -5.31 -14.10 8.84
C LYS A 104 -5.99 -14.00 10.20
N GLU A 105 -6.13 -15.14 10.87
CA GLU A 105 -6.18 -15.11 12.33
C GLU A 105 -4.94 -14.36 12.81
N LYS A 106 -5.12 -13.40 13.72
CA LYS A 106 -4.10 -12.46 14.21
C LYS A 106 -2.87 -13.12 14.86
N GLN A 107 -2.75 -14.45 14.84
CA GLN A 107 -1.76 -15.22 15.59
C GLN A 107 -0.39 -15.35 14.89
N HIS A 108 -0.26 -15.03 13.59
CA HIS A 108 0.97 -15.31 12.84
C HIS A 108 1.72 -14.06 12.32
N PHE A 109 1.19 -12.85 12.50
CA PHE A 109 1.82 -11.63 11.99
C PHE A 109 1.86 -10.58 13.08
N GLU A 110 3.05 -10.32 13.60
CA GLU A 110 3.29 -9.27 14.57
C GLU A 110 3.49 -7.94 13.82
N THR A 111 2.53 -7.03 13.94
CA THR A 111 2.69 -5.66 13.45
C THR A 111 3.37 -4.86 14.55
N SER A 112 4.71 -4.86 14.58
CA SER A 112 5.44 -3.88 15.37
C SER A 112 5.36 -2.53 14.66
N ILE A 113 4.81 -1.52 15.36
CA ILE A 113 4.80 -0.10 14.94
C ILE A 113 6.10 0.56 15.41
#